data_AF-A0A4R6Z4H1-F1
#
_entry.id   AF-A0A4R6Z4H1-F1
#
_cell.length_a   1.000
_cell.length_b   1.000
_cell.length_c   1.000
_cell.angle_alpha   90.00
_cell.angle_beta   90.00
_cell.angle_gamma   90.00
#
_symmetry.space_group_name_H-M   'P 1'
#
loop_
_entity.id
_entity.type
_entity.pdbx_description
1 polymer ?
#
loop_
_entity_poly.entity_id
_entity_poly.type
_entity_poly.pdbx_seq_one_letter_code
_entity_poly.pdbx_strand_id
1 'polypeptide(L)'
;MNHSSDHEREWQLQEQALQAERSGAGAADSVRLQQYRLLARALAEPMAVGLAPDFAREIARRAERERLLDGQIERRMLAISLGLFGLIGLICLMAQGPLWLGRLFDLLPALSGLGGDWSLLALACLAAVYLPGLLSSHSLRLQAGQS
;
A
#
# COMPACT_ATOMS: atom_id res chain seq x y z
N MET A 1 -9.65 20.19 -10.40
CA MET A 1 -8.38 19.60 -9.91
C MET A 1 -8.24 18.24 -10.59
N ASN A 2 -7.57 18.18 -11.75
CA ASN A 2 -7.56 17.00 -12.66
C ASN A 2 -6.14 16.47 -12.93
N HIS A 3 -5.14 16.90 -12.14
CA HIS A 3 -3.72 16.66 -12.41
C HIS A 3 -3.33 15.18 -12.40
N SER A 4 -4.00 14.32 -11.63
CA SER A 4 -3.66 12.89 -11.56
C SER A 4 -3.99 12.14 -12.85
N SER A 5 -5.09 12.47 -13.52
CA SER A 5 -5.50 11.77 -14.75
C SER A 5 -4.60 12.12 -15.94
N ASP A 6 -4.07 13.35 -15.98
CA ASP A 6 -3.12 13.78 -17.00
C ASP A 6 -1.72 13.20 -16.76
N HIS A 7 -1.26 13.13 -15.50
CA HIS A 7 -0.01 12.44 -15.14
C HIS A 7 -0.08 10.94 -15.44
N GLU A 8 -1.21 10.28 -15.17
CA GLU A 8 -1.39 8.86 -15.46
C GLU A 8 -1.34 8.58 -16.97
N ARG A 9 -1.98 9.43 -17.78
CA ARG A 9 -1.90 9.31 -19.25
C ARG A 9 -0.47 9.52 -19.76
N GLU A 10 0.23 10.48 -19.19
CA GLU A 10 1.62 10.76 -19.56
C GLU A 10 2.55 9.61 -19.16
N TRP A 11 2.36 9.05 -17.97
CA TRP A 11 3.05 7.85 -17.51
C TRP A 11 2.82 6.66 -18.45
N GLN A 12 1.57 6.39 -18.81
CA GLN A 12 1.23 5.28 -19.72
C GLN A 12 1.86 5.45 -21.11
N LEU A 13 1.95 6.67 -21.63
CA LEU A 13 2.61 6.94 -22.91
C LEU A 13 4.12 6.67 -22.86
N GLN A 14 4.78 6.99 -21.73
CA GLN A 14 6.19 6.69 -21.53
C GLN A 14 6.43 5.18 -21.41
N GLU A 15 5.59 4.47 -20.66
CA GLU A 15 5.68 3.01 -20.48
C GLU A 15 5.47 2.28 -21.82
N GLN A 16 4.49 2.72 -22.61
CA GLN A 16 4.24 2.20 -23.96
C GLN A 16 5.43 2.46 -24.90
N ALA A 17 6.05 3.64 -24.86
CA ALA A 17 7.22 3.95 -25.67
C ALA A 17 8.42 3.04 -25.31
N LEU A 18 8.63 2.79 -24.02
CA LEU A 18 9.68 1.91 -23.51
C LEU A 18 9.44 0.45 -23.93
N GLN A 19 8.20 -0.02 -23.86
CA GLN A 19 7.85 -1.38 -24.27
C GLN A 19 7.89 -1.59 -25.79
N ALA A 20 7.53 -0.57 -26.57
CA ALA A 20 7.68 -0.58 -28.03
C ALA A 20 9.16 -0.63 -28.45
N GLU A 21 10.05 0.03 -27.71
CA GLU A 21 11.50 -0.04 -27.91
C GLU A 21 12.02 -1.46 -27.65
N ARG A 22 11.68 -2.04 -26.49
CA ARG A 22 12.09 -3.41 -26.12
C ARG A 22 11.58 -4.49 -27.07
N SER A 23 10.39 -4.31 -27.64
CA SER A 23 9.74 -5.27 -28.53
C SER A 23 10.07 -5.07 -30.01
N GLY A 24 10.77 -3.98 -30.38
CA GLY A 24 11.09 -3.66 -31.76
C GLY A 24 9.88 -3.29 -32.64
N ALA A 25 8.68 -3.16 -32.07
CA ALA A 25 7.48 -2.79 -32.82
C ALA A 25 7.55 -1.31 -33.25
N GLY A 26 7.36 -1.02 -34.53
CA GLY A 26 7.63 0.32 -35.10
C GLY A 26 6.60 0.87 -36.07
N ALA A 27 5.41 0.28 -36.20
CA ALA A 27 4.56 0.56 -37.37
C ALA A 27 3.42 1.58 -37.16
N ALA A 28 3.07 2.00 -35.94
CA ALA A 28 1.90 2.86 -35.73
C ALA A 28 2.02 3.84 -34.53
N ASP A 29 3.22 4.36 -34.29
CA ASP A 29 3.45 5.25 -33.15
C ASP A 29 2.95 6.67 -33.42
N SER A 30 2.27 7.27 -32.44
CA SER A 30 1.98 8.71 -32.46
C SER A 30 3.27 9.53 -32.41
N VAL A 31 3.23 10.77 -32.92
CA VAL A 31 4.39 11.69 -32.92
C VAL A 31 5.01 11.85 -31.52
N ARG A 32 4.17 11.91 -30.47
CA ARG A 32 4.61 12.00 -29.08
C ARG A 32 5.33 10.73 -28.61
N LEU A 33 4.84 9.55 -29.02
CA LEU A 33 5.46 8.27 -28.68
C LEU A 33 6.84 8.12 -29.35
N GLN A 34 6.99 8.61 -30.60
CA GLN A 34 8.29 8.67 -31.29
C GLN A 34 9.30 9.56 -30.56
N GLN A 35 8.87 10.70 -30.03
CA GLN A 35 9.73 11.58 -29.20
C GLN A 35 10.21 10.87 -27.94
N TYR A 36 9.31 10.17 -27.22
CA TYR A 36 9.71 9.38 -26.05
C TYR A 36 10.62 8.21 -26.40
N ARG A 37 10.45 7.58 -27.58
CA ARG A 37 11.37 6.54 -28.05
C ARG A 37 12.77 7.07 -28.33
N LEU A 38 12.89 8.25 -28.95
CA LEU A 38 14.20 8.91 -29.15
C LEU A 38 14.86 9.21 -27.81
N LEU A 39 14.09 9.71 -26.84
CA LEU A 39 14.59 9.97 -25.50
C LEU A 39 15.05 8.69 -24.79
N ALA A 40 14.24 7.63 -24.83
CA ALA A 40 14.57 6.34 -24.25
C ALA A 40 15.86 5.76 -24.86
N ARG A 41 16.03 5.90 -26.18
CA ARG A 41 17.25 5.46 -26.88
C ARG A 41 18.47 6.28 -26.49
N ALA A 42 18.34 7.60 -26.39
CA ALA A 42 19.44 8.47 -25.93
C ALA A 42 19.85 8.17 -24.48
N LEU A 43 18.90 7.78 -23.62
CA LEU A 43 19.17 7.36 -22.24
C LEU A 43 19.77 5.95 -22.13
N ALA A 44 19.43 5.06 -23.07
CA ALA A 44 19.95 3.69 -23.12
C ALA A 44 21.36 3.63 -23.73
N GLU A 45 21.80 4.67 -24.43
CA GLU A 45 23.14 4.75 -24.99
C GLU A 45 24.18 4.68 -23.85
N PRO A 46 25.13 3.72 -23.90
CA PRO A 46 26.08 3.53 -22.83
C PRO A 46 26.92 4.80 -22.68
N MET A 47 26.82 5.45 -21.52
CA MET A 47 27.64 6.61 -21.22
C MET A 47 29.12 6.23 -21.37
N ALA A 48 29.89 7.05 -22.11
CA ALA A 48 31.32 6.83 -22.36
C ALA A 48 32.18 6.88 -21.09
N VAL A 49 31.60 7.28 -19.96
CA VAL A 49 32.24 7.23 -18.65
C VAL A 49 32.12 5.80 -18.11
N GLY A 50 33.25 5.10 -17.99
CA GLY A 50 33.29 3.80 -17.36
C GLY A 50 32.77 3.86 -15.92
N LEU A 51 31.68 3.14 -15.64
CA LEU A 51 31.18 2.99 -14.28
C LEU A 51 32.18 2.20 -13.44
N ALA A 52 32.28 2.54 -12.15
CA ALA A 52 33.06 1.75 -11.21
C ALA A 52 32.55 0.29 -11.19
N PRO A 53 33.43 -0.71 -11.04
CA PRO A 53 33.06 -2.13 -11.11
C PRO A 53 32.00 -2.54 -10.07
N ASP A 54 31.94 -1.84 -8.93
CA ASP A 54 31.00 -2.09 -7.85
C ASP A 54 29.76 -1.18 -7.86
N PHE A 55 29.57 -0.35 -8.89
CA PHE A 55 28.48 0.63 -8.94
C PHE A 55 27.10 -0.01 -8.74
N ALA A 56 26.80 -1.08 -9.48
CA ALA A 56 25.53 -1.78 -9.37
C ALA A 56 25.30 -2.34 -7.95
N ARG A 57 26.36 -2.82 -7.29
CA ARG A 57 26.30 -3.35 -5.93
C ARG A 57 26.04 -2.26 -4.90
N GLU A 58 26.66 -1.09 -5.07
CA GLU A 58 26.47 0.05 -4.19
C GLU A 58 25.06 0.65 -4.33
N ILE A 59 24.57 0.80 -5.57
CA ILE A 59 23.19 1.25 -5.82
C ILE A 59 22.17 0.26 -5.28
N ALA A 60 22.36 -1.04 -5.49
CA ALA A 60 21.47 -2.06 -4.94
C ALA A 60 21.41 -2.01 -3.40
N ARG A 61 22.56 -1.82 -2.73
CA ARG A 61 22.61 -1.66 -1.27
C ARG A 61 21.89 -0.40 -0.79
N ARG A 62 22.01 0.71 -1.53
CA ARG A 62 21.30 1.96 -1.19
C ARG A 62 19.81 1.82 -1.36
N ALA A 63 19.36 1.27 -2.49
CA ALA A 63 17.95 1.04 -2.76
C ALA A 63 17.31 0.12 -1.69
N GLU A 64 18.03 -0.93 -1.27
CA GLU A 64 17.54 -1.82 -0.21
C GLU A 64 17.44 -1.10 1.15
N ARG A 65 18.42 -0.27 1.50
CA ARG A 65 18.38 0.54 2.73
C ARG A 65 17.22 1.53 2.72
N GLU A 66 16.97 2.21 1.60
CA GLU A 66 15.84 3.14 1.46
C GLU A 66 14.50 2.43 1.60
N ARG A 67 14.31 1.28 0.96
CA ARG A 67 13.10 0.44 1.13
C ARG A 67 12.86 0.03 2.57
N LEU A 68 13.91 -0.38 3.28
CA LEU A 68 13.81 -0.76 4.70
C LEU A 68 13.48 0.43 5.61
N LEU A 69 13.97 1.63 5.28
CA LEU A 69 13.64 2.85 6.02
C LEU A 69 12.18 3.26 5.79
N ASP A 70 11.72 3.21 4.54
CA ASP A 70 10.35 3.59 4.17
C ASP A 70 9.31 2.68 4.84
N GLY A 71 9.52 1.36 4.79
CA GLY A 71 8.65 0.40 5.48
C GLY A 71 8.64 0.54 7.01
N GLN A 72 9.73 1.03 7.63
CA GLN A 72 9.77 1.31 9.06
C GLN A 72 8.99 2.59 9.42
N ILE A 73 9.08 3.62 8.58
CA ILE A 73 8.33 4.87 8.78
C ILE A 73 6.84 4.62 8.63
N GLU A 74 6.42 3.90 7.59
CA GLU A 74 5.03 3.52 7.37
C GLU A 74 4.45 2.76 8.56
N ARG A 75 5.18 1.73 9.04
CA ARG A 75 4.75 0.96 10.23
C ARG A 75 4.64 1.82 11.48
N ARG A 76 5.57 2.74 11.71
CA ARG A 76 5.50 3.66 12.86
C ARG A 76 4.32 4.60 12.76
N MET A 77 4.06 5.15 11.56
CA MET A 77 2.93 6.03 11.33
C MET A 77 1.61 5.29 11.55
N LEU A 78 1.46 4.09 11.00
CA LEU A 78 0.30 3.23 11.25
C LEU A 78 0.12 2.91 12.74
N ALA A 79 1.19 2.56 13.43
CA ALA A 79 1.14 2.26 14.87
C ALA A 79 0.71 3.49 15.70
N ILE A 80 1.24 4.68 15.38
CA ILE A 80 0.86 5.93 16.05
C ILE A 80 -0.60 6.27 15.76
N SER A 81 -1.03 6.20 14.49
CA SER A 81 -2.43 6.46 14.12
C SER A 81 -3.38 5.51 14.83
N LEU A 82 -3.05 4.21 14.86
CA LEU A 82 -3.88 3.20 15.52
C LEU A 82 -3.93 3.42 17.04
N GLY A 83 -2.80 3.75 17.67
CA GLY A 83 -2.73 4.11 19.08
C GLY A 83 -3.56 5.35 19.41
N LEU A 84 -3.48 6.39 18.57
CA LEU A 84 -4.23 7.63 18.73
C LEU A 84 -5.73 7.40 18.56
N PHE A 85 -6.15 6.70 17.51
CA PHE A 85 -7.56 6.35 17.31
C PHE A 85 -8.11 5.47 18.43
N GLY A 86 -7.32 4.49 18.90
CA GLY A 86 -7.69 3.66 20.04
C GLY A 86 -7.87 4.48 21.32
N LEU A 87 -6.97 5.41 21.60
CA LEU A 87 -7.04 6.29 22.76
C LEU A 87 -8.25 7.22 22.69
N ILE A 88 -8.48 7.88 21.56
CA ILE A 88 -9.65 8.74 21.35
C ILE A 88 -10.94 7.92 21.49
N GLY A 89 -11.00 6.74 20.86
CA GLY A 89 -12.13 5.83 20.95
C GLY A 89 -12.43 5.43 22.40
N LEU A 90 -11.40 5.12 23.19
CA LEU A 90 -11.54 4.79 24.61
C LEU A 90 -12.06 5.97 25.43
N ILE A 91 -11.56 7.18 25.19
CA ILE A 91 -12.04 8.40 25.85
C ILE A 91 -13.52 8.65 25.50
N CYS A 92 -13.89 8.55 24.23
CA CYS A 92 -15.28 8.67 23.79
C CYS A 92 -16.19 7.61 24.42
N LEU A 93 -15.71 6.37 24.53
CA LEU A 93 -16.43 5.27 25.17
C LEU A 93 -16.66 5.55 26.66
N MET A 94 -15.65 6.08 27.38
CA MET A 94 -15.80 6.40 28.79
C MET A 94 -16.71 7.60 29.02
N ALA A 95 -16.65 8.63 28.16
CA ALA A 95 -17.43 9.84 28.31
C ALA A 95 -18.90 9.70 27.89
N GLN A 96 -19.14 9.04 26.76
CA GLN A 96 -20.45 9.01 26.10
C GLN A 96 -20.96 7.58 25.83
N GLY A 97 -20.16 6.56 26.13
CA GLY A 97 -20.52 5.16 25.93
C GLY A 97 -21.84 4.81 26.59
N PRO A 98 -22.07 5.05 27.89
CA PRO A 98 -23.33 4.67 28.55
C PRO A 98 -24.58 5.24 27.87
N LEU A 99 -24.48 6.45 27.31
CA LEU A 99 -25.58 7.18 26.66
C LEU A 99 -25.99 6.56 25.31
N TRP A 100 -25.02 6.15 24.49
CA TRP A 100 -25.32 5.59 23.17
C TRP A 100 -25.28 4.07 23.14
N LEU A 101 -24.46 3.40 23.97
CA LEU A 101 -24.52 1.94 24.16
C LEU A 101 -25.88 1.52 24.72
N GLY A 102 -26.44 2.26 25.68
CA GLY A 102 -27.80 1.97 26.18
C GLY A 102 -28.82 1.98 25.04
N ARG A 103 -28.82 3.03 24.23
CA ARG A 103 -29.70 3.14 23.05
C ARG A 103 -29.42 2.09 21.98
N LEU A 104 -28.16 1.70 21.80
CA LEU A 104 -27.76 0.62 20.90
C LEU A 104 -28.30 -0.72 21.40
N PHE A 105 -28.21 -0.99 22.70
CA PHE A 105 -28.78 -2.18 23.33
C PHE A 105 -30.31 -2.18 23.29
N ASP A 106 -30.96 -1.03 23.36
CA ASP A 106 -32.41 -0.92 23.17
C ASP A 106 -32.84 -1.21 21.72
N LEU A 107 -31.96 -0.95 20.75
CA LEU A 107 -32.19 -1.27 19.33
C LEU A 107 -31.81 -2.71 18.97
N LEU A 108 -30.95 -3.37 19.76
CA LEU A 108 -30.52 -4.75 19.53
C LEU A 108 -31.69 -5.75 19.39
N PRO A 109 -32.74 -5.71 20.24
CA PRO A 109 -33.93 -6.53 20.09
C PRO A 109 -34.65 -6.31 18.76
N ALA A 110 -34.71 -5.06 18.27
CA ALA A 110 -35.30 -4.74 16.97
C ALA A 110 -34.47 -5.32 15.82
N LEU A 111 -33.14 -5.37 15.95
CA LEU A 111 -32.26 -6.05 14.99
C LEU A 111 -32.34 -7.59 15.10
N SER A 112 -32.59 -8.14 16.29
CA SER A 112 -32.77 -9.59 16.48
C SER A 112 -34.00 -10.15 15.76
N GLY A 113 -34.98 -9.28 15.45
CA GLY A 113 -36.11 -9.60 14.58
C GLY A 113 -35.76 -9.75 13.09
N LEU A 114 -34.57 -9.31 12.64
CA LEU A 114 -34.10 -9.47 11.25
C LEU A 114 -33.38 -10.81 10.98
N GLY A 115 -33.45 -11.78 11.90
CA GLY A 115 -32.92 -13.13 11.70
C GLY A 115 -31.50 -13.28 12.27
N GLY A 116 -31.30 -14.34 13.07
CA GLY A 116 -30.11 -14.60 13.88
C GLY A 116 -28.78 -14.80 13.13
N ASP A 117 -28.75 -14.65 11.81
CA ASP A 117 -27.57 -14.91 10.97
C ASP A 117 -26.68 -13.67 10.75
N TRP A 118 -27.21 -12.46 10.92
CA TRP A 118 -26.45 -11.22 10.67
C TRP A 118 -25.38 -10.94 11.71
N SER A 119 -25.60 -11.33 12.97
CA SER A 119 -24.59 -11.22 14.03
C SER A 119 -23.41 -12.16 13.80
N LEU A 120 -23.67 -13.37 13.30
CA LEU A 120 -22.64 -14.32 12.90
C LEU A 120 -21.88 -13.86 11.66
N LEU A 121 -22.58 -13.25 10.69
CA LEU A 121 -21.93 -12.66 9.51
C LEU A 121 -21.02 -11.48 9.91
N ALA A 122 -21.47 -10.61 10.82
CA ALA A 122 -20.66 -9.52 11.35
C ALA A 122 -19.45 -10.02 12.14
N LEU A 123 -19.65 -11.05 12.97
CA LEU A 123 -18.56 -11.70 13.71
C LEU A 123 -17.57 -12.38 12.76
N ALA A 124 -18.05 -13.04 11.71
CA ALA A 124 -17.23 -13.67 10.69
C ALA A 124 -16.44 -12.63 9.88
N CYS A 125 -17.05 -11.49 9.55
CA CYS A 125 -16.35 -10.37 8.90
C CYS A 125 -15.26 -9.79 9.79
N LEU A 126 -15.55 -9.56 11.07
CA LEU A 126 -14.54 -9.10 12.04
C LEU A 126 -13.42 -10.14 12.18
N ALA A 127 -13.75 -11.42 12.31
CA ALA A 127 -12.75 -12.48 12.37
C ALA A 127 -11.89 -12.49 11.10
N ALA A 128 -12.48 -12.44 9.91
CA ALA A 128 -11.74 -12.46 8.63
C ALA A 128 -10.76 -11.28 8.49
N VAL A 129 -11.13 -10.09 9.01
CA VAL A 129 -10.28 -8.89 8.94
C VAL A 129 -9.12 -8.95 9.96
N TYR A 130 -9.35 -9.45 11.17
CA TYR A 130 -8.36 -9.36 12.26
C TYR A 130 -7.53 -10.64 12.45
N LEU A 131 -8.02 -11.81 12.04
CA LEU A 131 -7.31 -13.10 12.16
C LEU A 131 -5.95 -13.14 11.41
N PRO A 132 -5.80 -12.57 10.20
CA PRO A 132 -4.51 -12.56 9.50
C PRO A 132 -3.45 -11.71 10.21
N GLY A 133 -3.88 -10.57 10.79
CA GLY A 133 -3.02 -9.70 11.61
C GLY A 133 -2.54 -10.40 12.89
N LEU A 134 -3.42 -11.18 13.52
CA LEU A 134 -3.08 -11.94 14.72
C LEU A 134 -2.12 -13.11 14.41
N LEU A 135 -2.35 -13.87 13.34
CA LEU A 135 -1.48 -14.98 12.94
C LEU A 135 -0.07 -14.50 12.53
N SER A 136 0.02 -13.41 11.76
CA SER A 136 1.31 -12.85 11.34
C SER A 136 2.16 -12.33 12.52
N SER A 137 1.52 -11.80 13.57
CA SER A 137 2.21 -11.43 14.80
C SER A 137 2.77 -12.64 15.57
N HIS A 138 2.12 -13.80 15.46
CA HIS A 138 2.51 -15.02 16.17
C HIS A 138 3.65 -15.77 15.46
N SER A 139 3.66 -15.79 14.12
CA SER A 139 4.77 -16.36 13.34
C SER A 139 6.08 -15.58 13.55
N LEU A 140 6.01 -14.26 13.72
CA LEU A 140 7.19 -13.43 14.01
C LEU A 140 7.80 -13.67 15.40
N ARG A 141 6.99 -14.06 16.41
CA ARG A 141 7.50 -14.39 17.76
C ARG A 141 8.18 -15.75 17.85
N LEU A 142 7.73 -16.73 17.07
CA LEU A 142 8.35 -18.06 17.06
C LEU A 142 9.74 -18.04 16.40
N GLN A 143 9.96 -17.14 15.44
CA GLN A 143 11.25 -17.01 14.77
C GLN A 143 12.29 -16.24 15.60
N ALA A 144 11.85 -15.31 16.46
CA ALA A 144 12.73 -14.56 17.39
C ALA A 144 13.10 -15.33 18.67
N GLY A 145 12.44 -16.46 18.96
CA GLY A 145 12.72 -17.31 20.13
C GLY A 145 13.71 -18.45 19.87
N GLN A 146 14.28 -18.56 18.66
CA GLN A 146 15.24 -19.60 18.28
C GLN A 146 16.67 -19.09 18.02
N SER A 147 16.96 -17.81 18.32
CA SER A 147 18.32 -17.25 18.26
C SER A 147 18.95 -17.12 19.64
#